data_AF-A0A8I1UUN6-F1
#
_entry.id   AF-A0A8I1UUN6-F1
#
_cell.length_a   1.000
_cell.length_b   1.000
_cell.length_c   1.000
_cell.angle_alpha   90.00
_cell.angle_beta   90.00
_cell.angle_gamma   90.00
#
_symmetry.space_group_name_H-M   'P 1'
#
loop_
_entity.id
_entity.type
_entity.pdbx_description
1 polymer ?
#
loop_
_entity_poly.entity_id
_entity_poly.type
_entity_poly.pdbx_seq_one_letter_code
_entity_poly.pdbx_strand_id
1 'polypeptide(L)'
;MVDFIGKKISTDVDAAIAQLISAEHFIAGSLVSMPVMYPSGASVVLEITSQKDRFFISDRGGGFQEAEYMGAGRTYAREAERIAHDSGIRFDGRDMFIMEVAIEAISSALIVVANCSQQAASISAMRAAERVYRDAKEILITRLEHVYRKETIIKDAKIIGASNHNWPVAALVRTEGRPVVFDAVSAHYNSVVSTAAKFHDLARLEGTPKRIAVVPNRKMFGDYLGVLSAASTSVIEVNASNETYQGLLAA
;
A
#
# COMPACT_ATOMS: atom_id res chain seq x y z
N MET A 1 -3.39 -46.67 19.28
CA MET A 1 -4.43 -45.63 19.09
C MET A 1 -3.85 -44.31 18.53
N VAL A 2 -2.66 -44.33 17.92
CA VAL A 2 -2.00 -43.14 17.36
C VAL A 2 -2.09 -43.10 15.81
N ASP A 3 -2.37 -44.22 15.15
CA ASP A 3 -2.38 -44.33 13.67
C ASP A 3 -3.67 -43.86 12.97
N PHE A 4 -4.83 -43.83 13.65
CA PHE A 4 -6.10 -43.46 13.00
C PHE A 4 -6.28 -41.95 12.86
N ILE A 5 -5.75 -41.17 13.82
CA ILE A 5 -5.79 -39.71 13.79
C ILE A 5 -4.79 -39.17 12.75
N GLY A 6 -3.59 -39.77 12.67
CA GLY A 6 -2.58 -39.40 11.68
C GLY A 6 -3.02 -39.65 10.23
N LYS A 7 -3.64 -40.81 9.95
CA LYS A 7 -4.17 -41.12 8.61
C LYS A 7 -5.28 -40.18 8.15
N LYS A 8 -6.15 -39.74 9.07
CA LYS A 8 -7.23 -38.82 8.71
C LYS A 8 -6.70 -37.41 8.42
N ILE A 9 -5.77 -36.91 9.25
CA ILE A 9 -5.12 -35.62 9.03
C ILE A 9 -4.35 -35.61 7.70
N SER A 10 -3.62 -36.68 7.35
CA SER A 10 -2.90 -36.72 6.07
C SER A 10 -3.85 -36.64 4.87
N THR A 11 -4.98 -37.36 4.91
CA THR A 11 -5.96 -37.31 3.81
C THR A 11 -6.64 -35.96 3.68
N ASP A 12 -7.00 -35.33 4.81
CA ASP A 12 -7.61 -34.01 4.82
C ASP A 12 -6.62 -32.93 4.31
N VAL A 13 -5.33 -33.06 4.64
CA VAL A 13 -4.25 -32.16 4.15
C VAL A 13 -4.01 -32.33 2.65
N ASP A 14 -3.91 -33.56 2.15
CA ASP A 14 -3.72 -33.82 0.72
C ASP A 14 -4.90 -33.29 -0.11
N ALA A 15 -6.12 -33.46 0.40
CA ALA A 15 -7.33 -32.91 -0.23
C ALA A 15 -7.32 -31.37 -0.25
N ALA A 16 -6.84 -30.72 0.81
CA ALA A 16 -6.69 -29.27 0.86
C ALA A 16 -5.62 -28.77 -0.13
N ILE A 17 -4.46 -29.46 -0.21
CA ILE A 17 -3.38 -29.12 -1.16
C ILE A 17 -3.88 -29.23 -2.61
N ALA A 18 -4.64 -30.27 -2.93
CA ALA A 18 -5.20 -30.48 -4.27
C ALA A 18 -6.17 -29.36 -4.71
N GLN A 19 -6.73 -28.60 -3.76
CA GLN A 19 -7.62 -27.47 -4.04
C GLN A 19 -6.88 -26.14 -4.23
N LEU A 20 -5.59 -26.06 -3.89
CA LEU A 20 -4.81 -24.82 -3.95
C LEU A 20 -4.42 -24.42 -5.38
N ILE A 21 -4.35 -25.38 -6.30
CA ILE A 21 -3.93 -25.17 -7.69
C ILE A 21 -5.01 -25.72 -8.60
N SER A 22 -5.42 -24.93 -9.58
CA SER A 22 -6.33 -25.37 -10.64
C SER A 22 -5.70 -25.11 -12.00
N ALA A 23 -5.90 -26.03 -12.94
CA ALA A 23 -5.47 -25.85 -14.33
C ALA A 23 -6.66 -25.97 -15.27
N GLU A 24 -6.75 -25.06 -16.23
CA GLU A 24 -7.67 -25.13 -17.36
C GLU A 24 -6.87 -25.36 -18.64
N HIS A 25 -7.22 -26.37 -19.42
CA HIS A 25 -6.47 -26.78 -20.60
C HIS A 25 -7.19 -26.39 -21.88
N PHE A 26 -6.45 -25.91 -22.87
CA PHE A 26 -6.95 -25.56 -24.19
C PHE A 26 -5.97 -26.03 -25.27
N ILE A 27 -6.37 -25.97 -26.55
CA ILE A 27 -5.61 -26.56 -27.67
C ILE A 27 -4.15 -26.07 -27.71
N ALA A 28 -3.91 -24.80 -27.37
CA ALA A 28 -2.60 -24.17 -27.47
C ALA A 28 -1.82 -24.13 -26.15
N GLY A 29 -2.38 -24.60 -25.02
CA GLY A 29 -1.73 -24.43 -23.72
C GLY A 29 -2.61 -24.72 -22.51
N SER A 30 -2.21 -24.17 -21.37
CA SER A 30 -2.93 -24.29 -20.10
C SER A 30 -2.87 -22.99 -19.33
N LEU A 31 -3.95 -22.63 -18.65
CA LEU A 31 -3.97 -21.60 -17.62
C LEU A 31 -3.87 -22.29 -16.27
N VAL A 32 -2.92 -21.86 -15.43
CA VAL A 32 -2.69 -22.42 -14.09
C VAL A 32 -2.90 -21.32 -13.07
N SER A 33 -3.90 -21.49 -12.21
CA SER A 33 -4.11 -20.65 -11.04
C SER A 33 -3.14 -21.09 -9.94
N MET A 34 -2.28 -20.18 -9.52
CA MET A 34 -1.26 -20.41 -8.50
C MET A 34 -1.79 -20.03 -7.11
N PRO A 35 -1.30 -20.64 -6.03
CA PRO A 35 -1.75 -20.38 -4.67
C PRO A 35 -1.06 -19.13 -4.09
N VAL A 36 -0.97 -18.09 -4.91
CA VAL A 36 -0.35 -16.80 -4.61
C VAL A 36 -1.32 -15.74 -5.08
N MET A 37 -1.57 -14.73 -4.25
CA MET A 37 -2.58 -13.71 -4.52
C MET A 37 -1.97 -12.33 -4.73
N TYR A 38 -2.53 -11.60 -5.68
CA TYR A 38 -2.31 -10.17 -5.82
C TYR A 38 -2.96 -9.39 -4.66
N PRO A 39 -2.60 -8.11 -4.48
CA PRO A 39 -3.19 -7.26 -3.43
C PRO A 39 -4.73 -7.15 -3.49
N SER A 40 -5.34 -7.33 -4.66
CA SER A 40 -6.80 -7.37 -4.81
C SER A 40 -7.48 -8.61 -4.23
N GLY A 41 -6.71 -9.66 -3.90
CA GLY A 41 -7.22 -10.98 -3.56
C GLY A 41 -7.41 -11.91 -4.77
N ALA A 42 -7.19 -11.43 -6.00
CA ALA A 42 -7.16 -12.28 -7.19
C ALA A 42 -5.95 -13.23 -7.14
N SER A 43 -6.13 -14.49 -7.55
CA SER A 43 -5.03 -15.43 -7.70
C SER A 43 -4.16 -15.08 -8.90
N VAL A 44 -2.86 -15.36 -8.79
CA VAL A 44 -1.95 -15.25 -9.94
C VAL A 44 -2.26 -16.39 -10.91
N VAL A 45 -2.65 -16.04 -12.14
CA VAL A 45 -2.90 -17.00 -13.21
C VAL A 45 -1.75 -16.95 -14.20
N LEU A 46 -1.15 -18.10 -14.48
CA LEU A 46 -0.07 -18.24 -15.44
C LEU A 46 -0.56 -18.97 -16.69
N GLU A 47 -0.09 -18.55 -17.85
CA GLU A 47 -0.24 -19.30 -19.08
C GLU A 47 1.01 -20.12 -19.35
N ILE A 48 0.78 -21.38 -19.72
CA ILE A 48 1.78 -22.32 -20.21
C ILE A 48 1.44 -22.66 -21.64
N THR A 49 2.33 -22.36 -22.58
CA THR A 49 2.20 -22.81 -23.98
C THR A 49 3.39 -23.69 -24.34
N SER A 50 3.16 -24.71 -25.17
CA SER A 50 4.22 -25.63 -25.61
C SER A 50 4.68 -25.30 -27.03
N GLN A 51 5.99 -25.30 -27.25
CA GLN A 51 6.60 -25.26 -28.56
C GLN A 51 7.60 -26.41 -28.68
N LYS A 52 7.19 -27.49 -29.35
CA LYS A 52 7.94 -28.77 -29.39
C LYS A 52 8.12 -29.32 -27.95
N ASP A 53 9.36 -29.51 -27.51
CA ASP A 53 9.73 -30.04 -26.18
C ASP A 53 10.06 -28.93 -25.17
N ARG A 54 9.65 -27.69 -25.46
CA ARG A 54 9.93 -26.50 -24.66
C ARG A 54 8.66 -25.76 -24.31
N PHE A 55 8.65 -25.14 -23.14
CA PHE A 55 7.49 -24.43 -22.62
C PHE A 55 7.78 -22.94 -22.46
N PHE A 56 6.76 -22.13 -22.74
CA PHE A 56 6.71 -20.71 -22.44
C PHE A 56 5.75 -20.52 -21.28
N ILE A 57 6.18 -19.79 -20.26
CA ILE A 57 5.41 -19.52 -19.04
C ILE A 57 5.33 -18.02 -18.85
N SER A 58 4.12 -17.46 -18.77
CA SER A 58 3.88 -16.02 -18.61
C SER A 58 2.74 -15.73 -17.63
N ASP A 59 2.81 -14.60 -16.93
CA ASP A 59 1.70 -14.08 -16.12
C ASP A 59 0.62 -13.36 -16.95
N ARG A 60 0.83 -13.24 -18.28
CA ARG A 60 -0.04 -12.53 -19.23
C ARG A 60 -0.34 -11.08 -18.82
N GLY A 61 0.58 -10.47 -18.08
CA GLY A 61 0.45 -9.11 -17.58
C GLY A 61 -0.55 -8.97 -16.44
N GLY A 62 -0.87 -10.07 -15.74
CA GLY A 62 -1.74 -10.04 -14.56
C GLY A 62 -1.23 -9.03 -13.52
N GLY A 63 0.07 -9.04 -13.20
CA GLY A 63 0.64 -8.09 -12.24
C GLY A 63 0.56 -6.64 -12.73
N PHE A 64 0.72 -6.40 -14.03
CA PHE A 64 0.58 -5.07 -14.63
C PHE A 64 -0.86 -4.56 -14.53
N GLN A 65 -1.84 -5.42 -14.85
CA GLN A 65 -3.26 -5.08 -14.78
C GLN A 65 -3.69 -4.73 -13.35
N GLU A 66 -3.22 -5.49 -12.37
CA GLU A 66 -3.43 -5.19 -10.95
C GLU A 66 -2.87 -3.82 -10.57
N ALA A 67 -1.64 -3.52 -10.98
CA ALA A 67 -1.03 -2.22 -10.74
C ALA A 67 -1.80 -1.08 -11.41
N GLU A 68 -2.31 -1.28 -12.63
CA GLU A 68 -3.15 -0.29 -13.32
C GLU A 68 -4.45 0.00 -12.58
N TYR A 69 -5.14 -1.02 -12.05
CA TYR A 69 -6.32 -0.81 -11.21
C TYR A 69 -6.04 0.03 -9.96
N MET A 70 -4.79 0.03 -9.48
CA MET A 70 -4.33 0.83 -8.35
C MET A 70 -3.71 2.18 -8.77
N GLY A 71 -3.73 2.54 -10.06
CA GLY A 71 -3.09 3.76 -10.58
C GLY A 71 -1.56 3.74 -10.49
N ALA A 72 -0.96 2.54 -10.45
CA ALA A 72 0.43 2.28 -10.12
C ALA A 72 1.27 1.72 -11.29
N GLY A 73 0.74 1.61 -12.52
CA GLY A 73 1.42 0.89 -13.61
C GLY A 73 2.79 1.45 -13.99
N ARG A 74 3.01 2.78 -13.89
CA ARG A 74 4.36 3.38 -14.07
C ARG A 74 5.37 2.91 -13.03
N THR A 75 4.93 2.76 -11.79
CA THR A 75 5.78 2.24 -10.70
C THR A 75 6.02 0.75 -10.90
N TYR A 76 5.01 0.03 -11.37
CA TYR A 76 5.09 -1.40 -11.67
C TYR A 76 6.17 -1.71 -12.69
N ALA A 77 6.19 -1.05 -13.85
CA ALA A 77 7.16 -1.36 -14.89
C ALA A 77 8.61 -1.32 -14.36
N ARG A 78 8.93 -0.31 -13.53
CA ARG A 78 10.26 -0.17 -12.91
C ARG A 78 10.58 -1.29 -11.93
N GLU A 79 9.63 -1.65 -11.06
CA GLU A 79 9.85 -2.72 -10.09
C GLU A 79 9.86 -4.10 -10.73
N ALA A 80 9.01 -4.32 -11.73
CA ALA A 80 8.95 -5.53 -12.51
C ALA A 80 10.26 -5.78 -13.26
N GLU A 81 10.82 -4.76 -13.91
CA GLU A 81 12.12 -4.85 -14.59
C GLU A 81 13.25 -5.25 -13.62
N ARG A 82 13.30 -4.60 -12.45
CA ARG A 82 14.29 -4.92 -11.41
C ARG A 82 14.13 -6.35 -10.88
N ILE A 83 12.91 -6.74 -10.50
CA ILE A 83 12.61 -8.08 -9.96
C ILE A 83 12.88 -9.16 -10.99
N ALA A 84 12.53 -8.93 -12.25
CA ALA A 84 12.77 -9.87 -13.33
C ALA A 84 14.28 -10.10 -13.53
N HIS A 85 15.05 -9.02 -13.57
CA HIS A 85 16.52 -9.09 -13.63
C HIS A 85 17.11 -9.88 -12.45
N ASP A 86 16.71 -9.53 -11.21
CA ASP A 86 17.23 -10.17 -9.99
C ASP A 86 16.86 -11.66 -9.90
N SER A 87 15.75 -12.06 -10.51
CA SER A 87 15.23 -13.43 -10.50
C SER A 87 15.60 -14.25 -11.75
N GLY A 88 16.32 -13.65 -12.70
CA GLY A 88 16.73 -14.31 -13.95
C GLY A 88 15.57 -14.61 -14.92
N ILE A 89 14.46 -13.89 -14.83
CA ILE A 89 13.32 -14.00 -15.76
C ILE A 89 13.25 -12.77 -16.67
N ARG A 90 12.31 -12.77 -17.62
CA ARG A 90 12.13 -11.67 -18.57
C ARG A 90 10.90 -10.84 -18.23
N PHE A 91 10.98 -9.57 -18.60
CA PHE A 91 9.88 -8.61 -18.56
C PHE A 91 9.89 -7.78 -19.84
N ASP A 92 8.76 -7.62 -20.52
CA ASP A 92 8.65 -6.90 -21.79
C ASP A 92 7.96 -5.53 -21.69
N GLY A 93 7.73 -5.05 -20.46
CA GLY A 93 6.96 -3.86 -20.17
C GLY A 93 5.53 -4.15 -19.70
N ARG A 94 5.05 -5.38 -19.90
CA ARG A 94 3.74 -5.82 -19.40
C ARG A 94 3.79 -7.19 -18.74
N ASP A 95 4.40 -8.17 -19.40
CA ASP A 95 4.35 -9.58 -19.03
C ASP A 95 5.65 -10.00 -18.35
N MET A 96 5.54 -10.79 -17.28
CA MET A 96 6.67 -11.52 -16.70
C MET A 96 6.68 -12.95 -17.21
N PHE A 97 7.81 -13.40 -17.75
CA PHE A 97 7.85 -14.68 -18.43
C PHE A 97 9.22 -15.37 -18.43
N ILE A 98 9.19 -16.68 -18.68
CA ILE A 98 10.35 -17.52 -18.98
C ILE A 98 10.08 -18.25 -20.31
N MET A 99 11.08 -18.29 -21.18
CA MET A 99 11.04 -19.02 -22.44
C MET A 99 11.89 -20.29 -22.35
N GLU A 100 11.64 -21.24 -23.25
CA GLU A 100 12.46 -22.45 -23.41
C GLU A 100 12.60 -23.34 -22.16
N VAL A 101 11.56 -23.34 -21.31
CA VAL A 101 11.52 -24.14 -20.09
C VAL A 101 11.47 -25.62 -20.46
N ALA A 102 12.35 -26.43 -19.86
CA ALA A 102 12.31 -27.89 -20.00
C ALA A 102 11.18 -28.47 -19.15
N ILE A 103 10.64 -29.64 -19.53
CA ILE A 103 9.51 -30.26 -18.81
C ILE A 103 9.82 -30.48 -17.32
N GLU A 104 11.06 -30.81 -16.99
CA GLU A 104 11.53 -31.05 -15.62
C GLU A 104 11.57 -29.77 -14.77
N ALA A 105 11.57 -28.60 -15.41
CA ALA A 105 11.69 -27.29 -14.77
C ALA A 105 10.39 -26.48 -14.74
N ILE A 106 9.27 -27.02 -15.28
CA ILE A 106 7.99 -26.30 -15.35
C ILE A 106 7.53 -25.85 -13.97
N SER A 107 7.56 -26.74 -12.97
CA SER A 107 7.11 -26.42 -11.61
C SER A 107 7.88 -25.25 -11.00
N SER A 108 9.21 -25.28 -11.08
CA SER A 108 10.07 -24.20 -10.61
C SER A 108 9.81 -22.90 -11.36
N ALA A 109 9.65 -22.97 -12.69
CA ALA A 109 9.37 -21.79 -13.51
C ALA A 109 8.02 -21.16 -13.18
N LEU A 110 6.97 -21.95 -12.93
CA LEU A 110 5.67 -21.46 -12.47
C LEU A 110 5.80 -20.71 -11.14
N ILE A 111 6.51 -21.28 -10.18
CA ILE A 111 6.73 -20.65 -8.86
C ILE A 111 7.46 -19.32 -9.02
N VAL A 112 8.53 -19.27 -9.82
CA VAL A 112 9.33 -18.05 -9.99
C VAL A 112 8.51 -16.95 -10.66
N VAL A 113 7.84 -17.24 -11.79
CA VAL A 113 7.03 -16.24 -12.50
C VAL A 113 5.89 -15.73 -11.61
N ALA A 114 5.19 -16.63 -10.92
CA ALA A 114 4.08 -16.24 -10.04
C ALA A 114 4.53 -15.30 -8.91
N ASN A 115 5.62 -15.64 -8.24
CA ASN A 115 6.15 -14.83 -7.14
C ASN A 115 6.68 -13.48 -7.64
N CYS A 116 7.37 -13.45 -8.78
CA CYS A 116 7.88 -12.19 -9.33
C CYS A 116 6.73 -11.23 -9.68
N SER A 117 5.68 -11.74 -10.34
CA SER A 117 4.52 -10.94 -10.73
C SER A 117 3.78 -10.41 -9.50
N GLN A 118 3.52 -11.27 -8.52
CA GLN A 118 2.89 -10.88 -7.26
C GLN A 118 3.71 -9.85 -6.48
N GLN A 119 5.03 -10.04 -6.42
CA GLN A 119 5.92 -9.14 -5.69
C GLN A 119 5.94 -7.76 -6.32
N ALA A 120 6.04 -7.68 -7.65
CA ALA A 120 6.01 -6.42 -8.38
C ALA A 120 4.68 -5.67 -8.17
N ALA A 121 3.55 -6.38 -8.24
CA ALA A 121 2.23 -5.80 -7.96
C ALA A 121 2.12 -5.30 -6.51
N SER A 122 2.62 -6.07 -5.54
CA SER A 122 2.56 -5.72 -4.11
C SER A 122 3.39 -4.48 -3.77
N ILE A 123 4.63 -4.40 -4.26
CA ILE A 123 5.48 -3.22 -4.05
C ILE A 123 4.84 -1.99 -4.71
N SER A 124 4.26 -2.16 -5.89
CA SER A 124 3.58 -1.08 -6.60
C SER A 124 2.36 -0.57 -5.85
N ALA A 125 1.55 -1.47 -5.28
CA ALA A 125 0.43 -1.13 -4.42
C ALA A 125 0.86 -0.33 -3.19
N MET A 126 1.91 -0.79 -2.50
CA MET A 126 2.46 -0.10 -1.34
C MET A 126 2.93 1.31 -1.70
N ARG A 127 3.67 1.46 -2.81
CA ARG A 127 4.17 2.77 -3.26
C ARG A 127 3.06 3.69 -3.73
N ALA A 128 1.99 3.16 -4.34
CA ALA A 128 0.82 3.96 -4.69
C ALA A 128 0.16 4.53 -3.44
N ALA A 129 0.00 3.71 -2.39
CA ALA A 129 -0.52 4.16 -1.10
C ALA A 129 0.38 5.23 -0.45
N GLU A 130 1.71 5.06 -0.49
CA GLU A 130 2.67 6.06 0.01
C GLU A 130 2.63 7.36 -0.80
N ARG A 131 2.47 7.28 -2.12
CA ARG A 131 2.39 8.46 -2.98
C ARG A 131 1.16 9.29 -2.66
N VAL A 132 -0.01 8.67 -2.46
CA VAL A 132 -1.22 9.39 -2.04
C VAL A 132 -0.98 10.17 -0.74
N TYR A 133 -0.27 9.58 0.22
CA TYR A 133 0.09 10.27 1.46
C TYR A 133 1.07 11.43 1.23
N ARG A 134 2.09 11.23 0.38
CA ARG A 134 3.08 12.27 0.02
C ARG A 134 2.43 13.45 -0.70
N ASP A 135 1.58 13.17 -1.69
CA ASP A 135 0.89 14.18 -2.47
C ASP A 135 -0.05 14.99 -1.56
N ALA A 136 -0.80 14.33 -0.66
CA ALA A 136 -1.65 15.02 0.32
C ALA A 136 -0.85 15.93 1.26
N LYS A 137 0.33 15.48 1.70
CA LYS A 137 1.25 16.27 2.51
C LYS A 137 1.80 17.48 1.74
N GLU A 138 2.23 17.32 0.50
CA GLU A 138 2.73 18.45 -0.32
C GLU A 138 1.64 19.50 -0.59
N ILE A 139 0.41 19.06 -0.86
CA ILE A 139 -0.75 19.94 -0.99
C ILE A 139 -0.99 20.71 0.32
N LEU A 140 -0.96 20.03 1.46
CA LEU A 140 -1.08 20.67 2.77
C LEU A 140 0.02 21.72 2.98
N ILE A 141 1.29 21.39 2.73
CA ILE A 141 2.40 22.33 2.91
C ILE A 141 2.23 23.56 2.02
N THR A 142 1.88 23.36 0.75
CA THR A 142 1.60 24.45 -0.20
C THR A 142 0.46 25.33 0.30
N ARG A 143 -0.59 24.72 0.86
CA ARG A 143 -1.72 25.45 1.45
C ARG A 143 -1.29 26.29 2.66
N LEU A 144 -0.48 25.72 3.55
CA LEU A 144 0.03 26.42 4.73
C LEU A 144 0.91 27.60 4.33
N GLU A 145 1.81 27.44 3.36
CA GLU A 145 2.66 28.53 2.85
C GLU A 145 1.89 29.67 2.18
N HIS A 146 0.68 29.40 1.70
CA HIS A 146 -0.18 30.43 1.13
C HIS A 146 -0.93 31.22 2.20
N VAL A 147 -1.22 30.59 3.35
CA VAL A 147 -2.01 31.22 4.43
C VAL A 147 -1.12 31.84 5.52
N TYR A 148 0.04 31.24 5.78
CA TYR A 148 0.96 31.63 6.84
C TYR A 148 2.32 32.06 6.29
N ARG A 149 3.06 32.79 7.12
CA ARG A 149 4.44 33.19 6.81
C ARG A 149 5.35 31.97 6.80
N LYS A 150 6.21 31.84 5.80
CA LYS A 150 7.06 30.65 5.61
C LYS A 150 7.98 30.39 6.80
N GLU A 151 8.42 31.45 7.48
CA GLU A 151 9.35 31.39 8.61
C GLU A 151 8.73 30.76 9.86
N THR A 152 7.40 30.71 9.96
CA THR A 152 6.71 30.08 11.08
C THR A 152 6.41 28.60 10.83
N ILE A 153 6.60 28.11 9.60
CA ILE A 153 6.27 26.75 9.19
C ILE A 153 7.52 25.88 9.23
N ILE A 154 7.53 24.88 10.12
CA ILE A 154 8.52 23.81 10.12
C ILE A 154 7.90 22.60 9.42
N LYS A 155 8.39 22.32 8.23
CA LYS A 155 8.02 21.12 7.46
C LYS A 155 8.68 19.89 8.07
N ASP A 156 8.02 18.75 8.00
CA ASP A 156 8.58 17.45 8.37
C ASP A 156 9.10 17.41 9.81
N ALA A 157 8.42 18.17 10.67
CA ALA A 157 8.80 18.28 12.06
C ALA A 157 8.68 16.92 12.76
N LYS A 158 9.56 16.71 13.73
CA LYS A 158 9.58 15.55 14.60
C LYS A 158 9.25 16.02 16.01
N ILE A 159 8.21 15.45 16.61
CA ILE A 159 7.72 15.84 17.94
C ILE A 159 7.72 14.60 18.83
N ILE A 160 8.41 14.70 19.96
CA ILE A 160 8.40 13.66 20.99
C ILE A 160 7.07 13.74 21.73
N GLY A 161 6.28 12.67 21.69
CA GLY A 161 5.02 12.56 22.41
C GLY A 161 5.21 12.18 23.88
N ALA A 162 4.12 12.16 24.65
CA ALA A 162 4.16 11.84 26.08
C ALA A 162 4.65 10.40 26.36
N SER A 163 4.56 9.52 25.36
CA SER A 163 5.10 8.16 25.39
C SER A 163 6.61 8.07 25.15
N ASN A 164 7.30 9.20 24.94
CA ASN A 164 8.67 9.29 24.41
C ASN A 164 8.84 8.81 22.96
N HIS A 165 7.75 8.47 22.26
CA HIS A 165 7.82 8.15 20.83
C HIS A 165 8.05 9.41 20.00
N ASN A 166 8.96 9.31 19.01
CA ASN A 166 9.29 10.42 18.13
C ASN A 166 8.39 10.40 16.89
N TRP A 167 7.34 11.23 16.90
CA TRP A 167 6.35 11.27 15.83
C TRP A 167 6.75 12.22 14.71
N PRO A 168 6.77 11.76 13.44
CA PRO A 168 6.83 12.65 12.30
C PRO A 168 5.47 13.33 12.10
N VAL A 169 5.44 14.64 11.85
CA VAL A 169 4.22 15.40 11.47
C VAL A 169 4.46 16.11 10.15
N ALA A 170 3.41 16.31 9.35
CA ALA A 170 3.54 17.02 8.07
C ALA A 170 4.08 18.44 8.26
N ALA A 171 3.49 19.21 9.18
CA ALA A 171 3.95 20.55 9.51
C ALA A 171 3.70 20.90 10.98
N LEU A 172 4.60 21.74 11.49
CA LEU A 172 4.44 22.45 12.76
C LEU A 172 4.45 23.95 12.46
N VAL A 173 3.35 24.63 12.78
CA VAL A 173 3.27 26.09 12.67
C VAL A 173 3.49 26.69 14.05
N ARG A 174 4.55 27.49 14.17
CA ARG A 174 4.87 28.23 15.40
C ARG A 174 3.95 29.45 15.52
N THR A 175 3.43 29.65 16.73
CA THR A 175 2.68 30.84 17.12
C THR A 175 3.31 31.41 18.39
N GLU A 176 2.94 32.63 18.77
CA GLU A 176 3.33 33.18 20.08
C GLU A 176 2.71 32.41 21.25
N GLY A 177 1.63 31.65 21.00
CA GLY A 177 0.98 30.77 21.95
C GLY A 177 1.39 29.30 21.79
N ARG A 178 0.40 28.41 21.73
CA ARG A 178 0.64 26.97 21.57
C ARG A 178 0.94 26.65 20.11
N PRO A 179 1.98 25.85 19.81
CA PRO A 179 2.26 25.45 18.45
C PRO A 179 1.12 24.60 17.89
N VAL A 180 0.93 24.69 16.58
CA VAL A 180 -0.15 23.99 15.87
C VAL A 180 0.47 22.95 14.95
N VAL A 181 0.15 21.69 15.23
CA VAL A 181 0.54 20.53 14.44
C VAL A 181 -0.51 20.32 13.36
N PHE A 182 -0.08 20.28 12.11
CA PHE A 182 -0.90 19.89 10.97
C PHE A 182 -0.42 18.56 10.44
N ASP A 183 -1.36 17.65 10.18
CA ASP A 183 -1.06 16.38 9.53
C ASP A 183 -2.07 16.09 8.42
N ALA A 184 -1.56 15.67 7.26
CA ALA A 184 -2.41 15.27 6.14
C ALA A 184 -2.87 13.83 6.38
N VAL A 185 -4.17 13.58 6.26
CA VAL A 185 -4.77 12.28 6.52
C VAL A 185 -5.53 11.82 5.28
N SER A 186 -5.30 10.58 4.85
CA SER A 186 -6.10 9.91 3.82
C SER A 186 -7.19 9.05 4.46
N ALA A 187 -8.22 8.68 3.68
CA ALA A 187 -9.30 7.81 4.16
C ALA A 187 -8.86 6.35 4.38
N HIS A 188 -7.58 6.04 4.18
CA HIS A 188 -7.02 4.72 4.42
C HIS A 188 -6.83 4.47 5.92
N TYR A 189 -7.20 3.26 6.40
CA TYR A 189 -7.20 2.92 7.83
C TYR A 189 -5.85 3.16 8.51
N ASN A 190 -4.74 2.78 7.87
CA ASN A 190 -3.39 3.03 8.41
C ASN A 190 -3.11 4.53 8.64
N SER A 191 -3.58 5.41 7.75
CA SER A 191 -3.41 6.86 7.91
C SER A 191 -4.22 7.36 9.09
N VAL A 192 -5.48 6.92 9.21
CA VAL A 192 -6.39 7.30 10.29
C VAL A 192 -5.85 6.87 11.65
N VAL A 193 -5.53 5.58 11.80
CA VAL A 193 -5.08 5.01 13.08
C VAL A 193 -3.72 5.59 13.50
N SER A 194 -2.79 5.76 12.55
CA SER A 194 -1.48 6.36 12.83
C SER A 194 -1.61 7.82 13.30
N THR A 195 -2.42 8.63 12.61
CA THR A 195 -2.67 10.03 13.03
C THR A 195 -3.41 10.09 14.37
N ALA A 196 -4.40 9.22 14.60
CA ALA A 196 -5.12 9.18 15.87
C ALA A 196 -4.21 8.82 17.05
N ALA A 197 -3.39 7.78 16.90
CA ALA A 197 -2.43 7.37 17.93
C ALA A 197 -1.42 8.49 18.23
N LYS A 198 -0.86 9.10 17.17
CA LYS A 198 0.03 10.26 17.26
C LYS A 198 -0.63 11.42 18.02
N PHE A 199 -1.84 11.79 17.64
CA PHE A 199 -2.53 12.94 18.23
C PHE A 199 -2.96 12.68 19.68
N HIS A 200 -3.39 11.47 20.02
CA HIS A 200 -3.63 11.12 21.42
C HIS A 200 -2.37 11.20 22.28
N ASP A 201 -1.22 10.80 21.75
CA ASP A 201 0.04 10.91 22.46
C ASP A 201 0.50 12.36 22.63
N LEU A 202 0.37 13.18 21.58
CA LEU A 202 0.64 14.62 21.65
C LEU A 202 -0.34 15.37 22.56
N ALA A 203 -1.59 14.91 22.65
CA ALA A 203 -2.62 15.50 23.51
C ALA A 203 -2.27 15.43 25.01
N ARG A 204 -1.38 14.51 25.39
CA ARG A 204 -0.95 14.26 26.77
C ARG A 204 0.28 15.07 27.20
N LEU A 205 0.87 15.87 26.30
CA LEU A 205 2.02 16.71 26.62
C LEU A 205 1.63 17.91 27.50
N GLU A 206 2.50 18.28 28.43
CA GLU A 206 2.46 19.61 29.07
C GLU A 206 2.69 20.68 27.99
N GLY A 207 1.82 21.70 27.92
CA GLY A 207 1.84 22.65 26.79
C GLY A 207 1.28 22.07 25.49
N THR A 208 0.25 21.24 25.60
CA THR A 208 -0.38 20.49 24.51
C THR A 208 -0.54 21.28 23.20
N PRO A 209 0.09 20.87 22.07
CA PRO A 209 -0.11 21.54 20.79
C PRO A 209 -1.55 21.38 20.30
N LYS A 210 -2.03 22.33 19.51
CA LYS A 210 -3.26 22.13 18.72
C LYS A 210 -2.96 21.09 17.64
N ARG A 211 -3.86 20.11 17.46
CA ARG A 211 -3.65 18.97 16.56
C ARG A 211 -4.70 19.02 15.46
N ILE A 212 -4.30 19.37 14.26
CA ILE A 212 -5.19 19.61 13.14
C ILE A 212 -5.03 18.48 12.13
N ALA A 213 -6.07 17.66 12.00
CA ALA A 213 -6.15 16.68 10.92
C ALA A 213 -6.67 17.38 9.67
N VAL A 214 -5.90 17.36 8.59
CA VAL A 214 -6.31 17.92 7.31
C VAL A 214 -6.66 16.80 6.36
N VAL A 215 -7.92 16.76 5.93
CA VAL A 215 -8.48 15.72 5.06
C VAL A 215 -8.80 16.30 3.68
N PRO A 216 -8.81 15.49 2.61
CA PRO A 216 -9.24 15.95 1.29
C PRO A 216 -10.74 16.29 1.26
N ASN A 217 -11.57 15.47 1.92
CA ASN A 217 -13.02 15.61 2.00
C ASN A 217 -13.53 14.81 3.20
N ARG A 218 -14.28 15.42 4.12
CA ARG A 218 -14.78 14.76 5.34
C ARG A 218 -15.73 13.60 5.03
N LYS A 219 -16.53 13.69 3.97
CA LYS A 219 -17.49 12.65 3.58
C LYS A 219 -16.82 11.32 3.24
N MET A 220 -15.61 11.37 2.67
CA MET A 220 -14.86 10.16 2.28
C MET A 220 -14.42 9.31 3.49
N PHE A 221 -14.42 9.88 4.69
CA PHE A 221 -13.93 9.19 5.89
C PHE A 221 -14.99 8.32 6.56
N GLY A 222 -16.28 8.56 6.29
CA GLY A 222 -17.36 7.83 6.95
C GLY A 222 -17.15 7.75 8.47
N ASP A 223 -17.17 6.54 9.01
CA ASP A 223 -17.03 6.27 10.44
C ASP A 223 -15.63 6.62 11.00
N TYR A 224 -14.59 6.66 10.16
CA TYR A 224 -13.25 7.07 10.58
C TYR A 224 -13.15 8.54 10.98
N LEU A 225 -14.12 9.38 10.57
CA LEU A 225 -14.15 10.77 10.98
C LEU A 225 -14.31 10.90 12.51
N GLY A 226 -15.07 10.00 13.14
CA GLY A 226 -15.24 9.99 14.60
C GLY A 226 -13.93 9.68 15.33
N VAL A 227 -13.18 8.71 14.83
CA VAL A 227 -11.84 8.34 15.36
C VAL A 227 -10.88 9.51 15.28
N LEU A 228 -10.80 10.18 14.13
CA LEU A 228 -9.94 11.36 13.97
C LEU A 228 -10.38 12.52 14.85
N SER A 229 -11.69 12.76 14.93
CA SER A 229 -12.25 13.87 15.71
C SER A 229 -11.98 13.71 17.21
N ALA A 230 -11.98 12.48 17.73
CA ALA A 230 -11.68 12.20 19.13
C ALA A 230 -10.20 12.48 19.50
N ALA A 231 -9.27 12.34 18.55
CA ALA A 231 -7.85 12.58 18.78
C ALA A 231 -7.43 14.04 18.47
N SER A 232 -8.10 14.66 17.50
CA SER A 232 -7.74 15.97 16.95
C SER A 232 -8.36 17.12 17.76
N THR A 233 -7.72 18.29 17.74
CA THR A 233 -8.36 19.54 18.14
C THR A 233 -9.41 19.98 17.11
N SER A 234 -9.11 19.76 15.83
CA SER A 234 -10.05 20.01 14.73
C SER A 234 -9.69 19.13 13.54
N VAL A 235 -10.71 18.76 12.77
CA VAL A 235 -10.56 18.12 11.46
C VAL A 235 -11.02 19.12 10.41
N ILE A 236 -10.18 19.52 9.47
CA ILE A 236 -10.54 20.47 8.41
C ILE A 236 -10.31 19.88 7.02
N GLU A 237 -11.01 20.39 6.02
CA GLU A 237 -10.75 20.04 4.63
C GLU A 237 -9.59 20.88 4.08
N VAL A 238 -8.78 20.32 3.19
CA VAL A 238 -7.61 20.99 2.60
C VAL A 238 -7.97 22.26 1.81
N ASN A 239 -9.20 22.29 1.27
CA ASN A 239 -9.77 23.41 0.53
C ASN A 239 -10.54 24.41 1.43
N ALA A 240 -10.53 24.24 2.76
CA ALA A 240 -11.17 25.18 3.67
C ALA A 240 -10.61 26.60 3.48
N SER A 241 -11.43 27.61 3.78
CA SER A 241 -11.10 29.02 3.49
C SER A 241 -9.86 29.52 4.23
N ASN A 242 -9.24 30.61 3.75
CA ASN A 242 -8.07 31.20 4.42
C ASN A 242 -8.42 31.61 5.87
N GLU A 243 -9.62 32.13 6.07
CA GLU A 243 -10.14 32.53 7.39
C GLU A 243 -10.26 31.32 8.31
N THR A 244 -10.68 30.16 7.78
CA THR A 244 -10.75 28.91 8.55
C THR A 244 -9.37 28.52 9.05
N TYR A 245 -8.36 28.53 8.18
CA TYR A 245 -6.99 28.23 8.57
C TYR A 245 -6.49 29.26 9.59
N GLN A 246 -6.58 30.55 9.30
CA GLN A 246 -6.14 31.62 10.21
C GLN A 246 -6.78 31.52 11.60
N GLY A 247 -8.07 31.17 11.68
CA GLY A 247 -8.78 30.93 12.93
C GLY A 247 -8.20 29.79 13.78
N LEU A 248 -7.47 28.84 13.20
CA LEU A 248 -6.81 27.75 13.96
C LEU A 248 -5.61 28.24 14.78
N LEU A 249 -4.98 29.35 14.40
CA LEU A 249 -3.89 29.95 15.15
C LEU A 249 -4.38 30.91 16.24
N ALA A 250 -5.62 31.40 16.15
CA ALA A 250 -6.24 32.21 17.19
C ALA A 250 -6.42 31.39 18.47
N ALA A 251 -6.21 32.03 19.64
CA ALA A 251 -6.11 31.40 20.97
C ALA A 251 -7.29 30.46 21.27
#